data_AF-A0A3N5UNX4-F1
#
_entry.id   AF-A0A3N5UNX4-F1
#
_cell.length_a   1.000
_cell.length_b   1.000
_cell.length_c   1.000
_cell.angle_alpha   90.00
_cell.angle_beta   90.00
_cell.angle_gamma   90.00
#
_symmetry.space_group_name_H-M   'P 1'
#
loop_
_entity.id
_entity.type
_entity.pdbx_description
1 polymer ?
#
loop_
_entity_poly.entity_id
_entity_poly.type
_entity_poly.pdbx_seq_one_letter_code
_entity_poly.pdbx_strand_id
1 'polypeptide(L)'
;EKDHVIAVIGDGSTTGGIAFEGLNQAGHTGKNLIVVLNDNAMSIGPNVGAFSSFLSRKMTGRRFVYFRKEFENFLKSIPGVGENILSLVRKSEDTFITFFTPGMLFEAFRFRYVGPIPGHRLDLLIETFGNLKNVEGPVLVHALTVKGKGYEPAESDPAHFHGVGSFEISTGSPRKASSAPPPNFTEVFGETMVDLGRKDRKLFAITAAMPEGTGLNRFSEMFPERFVDVGIAEQHAVTFAAGLATEGFKPVVAIYSTFLQRAFDQIIHDVCLSNLPVIFCIDRGGLVGEDGQTHHGQFDITYLRSLPNMTVMAPKDENELRHMIFTALNHTGPVAIRYPRGRGLGVPLDPDYRIIPIGESELLKEGKDLTLIALGSMVRPCLEAAAEMEKEGLSATVVNCRFVKPLDRRLADYSRKTGKVLVVEENIQQGGLGSAVLELFSDMGIREVTVKRLGLPDSFVEHGPVEVLKEKLGLDRAGIMKAAKSLFTVG
;
A
#
# COMPACT_ATOMS: atom_id res chain seq x y z
N GLU A 1 -31.76 16.29 -17.42
CA GLU A 1 -31.09 16.51 -18.71
C GLU A 1 -30.72 15.18 -19.38
N LYS A 2 -30.30 15.19 -20.65
CA LYS A 2 -29.61 14.06 -21.30
C LYS A 2 -28.10 14.31 -21.22
N ASP A 3 -27.51 14.08 -20.06
CA ASP A 3 -26.07 14.21 -19.88
C ASP A 3 -25.35 12.94 -20.34
N HIS A 4 -24.14 13.10 -20.88
CA HIS A 4 -23.26 11.98 -21.23
C HIS A 4 -22.29 11.72 -20.08
N VAL A 5 -22.28 10.50 -19.56
CA VAL A 5 -21.29 10.05 -18.57
C VAL A 5 -20.16 9.35 -19.30
N ILE A 6 -18.93 9.82 -19.08
CA ILE A 6 -17.71 9.24 -19.64
C ILE A 6 -16.76 8.89 -18.50
N ALA A 7 -16.29 7.64 -18.45
CA ALA A 7 -15.29 7.18 -17.50
C ALA A 7 -14.01 6.80 -18.26
N VAL A 8 -12.87 7.40 -17.91
CA VAL A 8 -11.56 7.03 -18.47
C VAL A 8 -10.83 6.18 -17.44
N ILE A 9 -10.47 4.96 -17.83
CA ILE A 9 -9.84 3.98 -16.94
C ILE A 9 -8.60 3.38 -17.59
N GLY A 10 -7.51 3.26 -16.83
CA GLY A 10 -6.32 2.55 -17.29
C GLY A 10 -6.52 1.03 -17.26
N ASP A 11 -5.85 0.33 -18.16
CA ASP A 11 -5.72 -1.13 -18.17
C ASP A 11 -5.24 -1.71 -16.82
N GLY A 12 -4.27 -1.07 -16.16
CA GLY A 12 -3.89 -1.46 -14.80
C GLY A 12 -5.07 -1.42 -13.81
N SER A 13 -5.83 -0.32 -13.82
CA SER A 13 -6.98 -0.13 -12.92
C SER A 13 -8.15 -1.07 -13.19
N THR A 14 -8.29 -1.57 -14.42
CA THR A 14 -9.31 -2.59 -14.74
C THR A 14 -9.05 -3.95 -14.09
N THR A 15 -7.84 -4.19 -13.56
CA THR A 15 -7.54 -5.42 -12.80
C THR A 15 -8.18 -5.43 -11.40
N GLY A 16 -8.61 -4.27 -10.90
CA GLY A 16 -9.24 -4.16 -9.58
C GLY A 16 -10.69 -4.66 -9.55
N GLY A 17 -11.07 -5.33 -8.46
CA GLY A 17 -12.40 -5.95 -8.33
C GLY A 17 -13.56 -4.97 -8.54
N ILE A 18 -13.46 -3.75 -8.00
CA ILE A 18 -14.50 -2.72 -8.13
C ILE A 18 -14.74 -2.30 -9.59
N ALA A 19 -13.74 -2.41 -10.47
CA ALA A 19 -13.92 -2.15 -11.89
C ALA A 19 -14.82 -3.21 -12.54
N PHE A 20 -14.63 -4.49 -12.20
CA PHE A 20 -15.49 -5.59 -12.67
C PHE A 20 -16.91 -5.48 -12.12
N GLU A 21 -17.08 -5.11 -10.85
CA GLU A 21 -18.40 -4.85 -10.27
C GLU A 21 -19.12 -3.72 -11.02
N GLY A 22 -18.41 -2.63 -11.32
CA GLY A 22 -18.93 -1.52 -12.11
C GLY A 22 -19.31 -1.91 -13.54
N LEU A 23 -18.48 -2.69 -14.23
CA LEU A 23 -18.80 -3.23 -15.56
C LEU A 23 -20.05 -4.11 -15.50
N ASN A 24 -20.14 -5.00 -14.52
CA ASN A 24 -21.32 -5.86 -14.35
C ASN A 24 -22.60 -5.04 -14.11
N GLN A 25 -22.54 -4.01 -13.25
CA GLN A 25 -23.69 -3.13 -12.99
C GLN A 25 -24.08 -2.31 -14.23
N ALA A 26 -23.11 -1.74 -14.95
CA ALA A 26 -23.36 -0.96 -16.16
C ALA A 26 -24.04 -1.82 -17.24
N GLY A 27 -23.54 -3.04 -17.44
CA GLY A 27 -24.13 -4.03 -18.33
C GLY A 27 -25.56 -4.42 -17.97
N HIS A 28 -25.81 -4.64 -16.68
CA HIS A 28 -27.14 -4.99 -16.18
C HIS A 28 -28.16 -3.84 -16.35
N THR A 29 -27.76 -2.61 -16.00
CA THR A 29 -28.66 -1.45 -16.00
C THR A 29 -28.92 -0.90 -17.40
N GLY A 30 -28.04 -1.17 -18.37
CA GLY A 30 -28.17 -0.74 -19.76
C GLY A 30 -28.21 0.78 -19.93
N LYS A 31 -27.74 1.54 -18.94
CA LYS A 31 -27.74 3.02 -18.98
C LYS A 31 -26.64 3.53 -19.90
N ASN A 32 -26.83 4.75 -20.40
CA ASN A 32 -25.86 5.41 -21.26
C ASN A 32 -24.58 5.72 -20.47
N LEU A 33 -23.49 5.03 -20.82
CA LEU A 33 -22.17 5.19 -20.22
C LEU A 33 -21.12 4.88 -21.29
N ILE A 34 -20.13 5.76 -21.46
CA ILE A 34 -18.97 5.48 -22.30
C ILE A 34 -17.76 5.24 -21.39
N VAL A 35 -17.20 4.03 -21.42
CA VAL A 35 -15.95 3.69 -20.75
C VAL A 35 -14.82 3.75 -21.76
N VAL A 36 -13.83 4.60 -21.52
CA VAL A 36 -12.62 4.69 -22.33
C VAL A 36 -11.52 3.91 -21.61
N LEU A 37 -11.18 2.74 -22.15
CA LEU A 37 -10.06 1.94 -21.70
C LEU A 37 -8.78 2.48 -22.34
N ASN A 38 -7.95 3.14 -21.54
CA ASN A 38 -6.61 3.60 -21.91
C ASN A 38 -5.59 2.48 -21.66
N ASP A 39 -5.32 1.67 -22.68
CA ASP A 39 -4.38 0.55 -22.61
C ASP A 39 -2.98 0.99 -23.08
N ASN A 40 -2.03 0.96 -22.16
CA ASN A 40 -0.60 1.20 -22.45
C ASN A 40 0.29 0.02 -21.99
N ALA A 41 -0.33 -1.12 -21.64
CA ALA A 41 0.27 -2.32 -21.07
C ALA A 41 1.00 -2.15 -19.72
N MET A 42 0.84 -1.02 -19.02
CA MET A 42 1.56 -0.69 -17.78
C MET A 42 0.62 -0.25 -16.65
N SER A 43 0.92 -0.70 -15.42
CA SER A 43 0.41 -0.14 -14.16
C SER A 43 1.47 0.83 -13.63
N ILE A 44 2.09 0.53 -12.48
CA ILE A 44 3.39 1.11 -12.10
C ILE A 44 4.48 0.37 -12.89
N GLY A 45 4.60 -0.94 -12.68
CA GLY A 45 5.35 -1.87 -13.53
C GLY A 45 4.50 -2.43 -14.69
N PRO A 46 5.02 -3.39 -15.47
CA PRO A 46 4.25 -4.09 -16.50
C PRO A 46 2.97 -4.69 -15.91
N ASN A 47 1.86 -4.62 -16.65
CA ASN A 47 0.62 -5.23 -16.17
C ASN A 47 0.74 -6.74 -15.99
N VAL A 48 0.16 -7.24 -14.91
CA VAL A 48 0.04 -8.66 -14.61
C VAL A 48 -1.40 -9.14 -14.77
N GLY A 49 -1.58 -10.45 -14.76
CA GLY A 49 -2.90 -11.09 -14.86
C GLY A 49 -3.30 -11.48 -16.29
N ALA A 50 -4.22 -12.46 -16.35
CA ALA A 50 -4.73 -13.01 -17.61
C ALA A 50 -5.48 -11.96 -18.45
N PHE A 51 -6.14 -11.00 -17.79
CA PHE A 51 -6.88 -9.95 -18.46
C PHE A 51 -5.97 -8.99 -19.26
N SER A 52 -4.88 -8.53 -18.65
CA SER A 52 -3.86 -7.71 -19.32
C SER A 52 -3.23 -8.44 -20.51
N SER A 53 -3.02 -9.75 -20.38
CA SER A 53 -2.52 -10.59 -21.48
C SER A 53 -3.53 -10.70 -22.63
N PHE A 54 -4.83 -10.77 -22.33
CA PHE A 54 -5.91 -10.84 -23.30
C PHE A 54 -6.08 -9.55 -24.12
N LEU A 55 -5.87 -8.38 -23.51
CA LEU A 55 -5.88 -7.10 -24.21
C LEU A 55 -4.66 -6.94 -25.15
N SER A 56 -3.54 -7.60 -24.85
CA SER A 56 -2.30 -7.50 -25.61
C SER A 56 -2.32 -8.30 -26.93
N ARG A 57 -2.01 -7.61 -28.05
CA ARG A 57 -1.86 -8.24 -29.38
C ARG A 57 -0.63 -9.16 -29.52
N LYS A 58 0.27 -9.23 -28.52
CA LYS A 58 1.55 -9.97 -28.60
C LYS A 58 1.48 -11.44 -28.17
N MET A 59 0.29 -12.01 -27.96
CA MET A 59 0.16 -13.41 -27.56
C MET A 59 0.61 -14.38 -28.67
N THR A 60 1.60 -15.24 -28.38
CA THR A 60 2.03 -16.34 -29.25
C THR A 60 2.19 -17.65 -28.46
N GLY A 61 1.99 -18.79 -29.12
CA GLY A 61 2.34 -20.12 -28.60
C GLY A 61 1.37 -20.76 -27.58
N ARG A 62 1.90 -21.61 -26.68
CA ARG A 62 1.15 -22.46 -25.73
C ARG A 62 0.30 -21.67 -24.72
N ARG A 63 0.67 -20.44 -24.38
CA ARG A 63 -0.07 -19.57 -23.44
C ARG A 63 -1.44 -19.15 -23.99
N PHE A 64 -1.57 -18.99 -25.30
CA PHE A 64 -2.85 -18.68 -25.96
C PHE A 64 -3.85 -19.83 -25.85
N VAL A 65 -3.39 -21.07 -26.05
CA VAL A 65 -4.25 -22.27 -25.98
C VAL A 65 -4.77 -22.51 -24.56
N TYR A 66 -3.91 -22.35 -23.54
CA TYR A 66 -4.33 -22.48 -22.14
C TYR A 66 -5.32 -21.37 -21.74
N PHE A 67 -5.05 -20.12 -22.12
CA PHE A 67 -5.94 -18.99 -21.86
C PHE A 67 -7.32 -19.16 -22.52
N ARG A 68 -7.38 -19.64 -23.76
CA ARG A 68 -8.64 -19.92 -24.46
C ARG A 68 -9.55 -20.82 -23.62
N LYS A 69 -8.98 -21.84 -22.97
CA LYS A 69 -9.73 -22.78 -22.13
C LYS A 69 -10.23 -22.14 -20.84
N GLU A 70 -9.41 -21.34 -20.16
CA GLU A 70 -9.80 -20.62 -18.95
C GLU A 70 -10.89 -19.58 -19.23
N PHE A 71 -10.78 -18.83 -20.33
CA PHE A 71 -11.79 -17.85 -20.73
C PHE A 71 -13.12 -18.52 -21.12
N GLU A 72 -13.07 -19.65 -21.83
CA GLU A 72 -14.26 -20.43 -22.14
C GLU A 72 -14.96 -20.92 -20.85
N ASN A 73 -14.19 -21.36 -19.84
CA ASN A 73 -14.74 -21.75 -18.54
C ASN A 73 -15.37 -20.56 -17.80
N PHE A 74 -14.73 -19.39 -17.83
CA PHE A 74 -15.28 -18.16 -17.26
C PHE A 74 -16.59 -17.73 -17.96
N LEU A 75 -16.63 -17.72 -19.30
CA LEU A 75 -17.87 -17.37 -20.01
C LEU A 75 -19.01 -18.35 -19.74
N LYS A 76 -18.69 -19.65 -19.55
CA LYS A 76 -19.67 -20.67 -19.16
C LYS A 76 -20.24 -20.45 -17.76
N SER A 77 -19.50 -19.83 -16.85
CA SER A 77 -20.00 -19.53 -15.50
C SER A 77 -20.94 -18.32 -15.45
N ILE A 78 -21.03 -17.53 -16.52
CA ILE A 78 -21.96 -16.40 -16.64
C ILE A 78 -23.35 -16.91 -17.09
N PRO A 79 -24.40 -16.78 -16.25
CA PRO A 79 -25.76 -17.20 -16.59
C PRO A 79 -26.28 -16.48 -17.84
N GLY A 80 -26.81 -17.23 -18.81
CA GLY A 80 -27.41 -16.70 -20.05
C GLY A 80 -26.43 -16.43 -21.19
N VAL A 81 -25.11 -16.53 -20.98
CA VAL A 81 -24.07 -16.41 -22.02
C VAL A 81 -23.61 -17.78 -22.51
N GLY A 82 -23.51 -18.76 -21.61
CA GLY A 82 -22.97 -20.10 -21.88
C GLY A 82 -23.66 -20.86 -23.04
N GLU A 83 -24.98 -20.77 -23.16
CA GLU A 83 -25.75 -21.51 -24.19
C GLU A 83 -25.63 -20.90 -25.60
N ASN A 84 -25.53 -19.57 -25.71
CA ASN A 84 -25.43 -18.88 -26.99
C ASN A 84 -24.05 -19.02 -27.62
N ILE A 85 -22.98 -18.99 -26.81
CA ILE A 85 -21.60 -19.19 -27.29
C ILE A 85 -21.36 -20.65 -27.69
N LEU A 86 -21.94 -21.63 -26.99
CA LEU A 86 -21.86 -23.07 -27.32
C LEU A 86 -22.41 -23.38 -28.73
N SER A 87 -23.41 -22.63 -29.20
CA SER A 87 -24.00 -22.79 -30.53
C SER A 87 -23.09 -22.31 -31.66
N LEU A 88 -22.24 -21.31 -31.39
CA LEU A 88 -21.22 -20.81 -32.30
C LEU A 88 -20.03 -21.79 -32.38
N VAL A 89 -19.64 -22.40 -31.26
CA VAL A 89 -18.48 -23.32 -31.14
C VAL A 89 -18.61 -24.60 -31.98
N ARG A 90 -19.83 -25.05 -32.32
CA ARG A 90 -20.04 -26.31 -33.06
C ARG A 90 -19.84 -26.23 -34.57
N LYS A 91 -19.51 -25.07 -35.14
CA LYS A 91 -19.21 -24.92 -36.57
C LYS A 91 -17.80 -24.37 -36.77
N SER A 92 -16.91 -25.29 -37.17
CA SER A 92 -15.61 -25.05 -37.80
C SER A 92 -14.41 -24.84 -36.86
N GLU A 93 -13.54 -25.86 -36.74
CA GLU A 93 -12.31 -25.82 -35.93
C GLU A 93 -11.27 -24.81 -36.46
N ASP A 94 -11.24 -24.53 -37.77
CA ASP A 94 -10.20 -23.67 -38.39
C ASP A 94 -10.57 -22.19 -38.53
N THR A 95 -11.83 -21.80 -38.36
CA THR A 95 -12.28 -20.39 -38.47
C THR A 95 -12.37 -19.68 -37.11
N PHE A 96 -12.25 -20.43 -36.02
CA PHE A 96 -12.32 -19.91 -34.64
C PHE A 96 -11.04 -19.20 -34.18
N ILE A 97 -9.91 -19.41 -34.86
CA ILE A 97 -8.62 -18.79 -34.54
C ILE A 97 -8.70 -17.25 -34.66
N THR A 98 -9.64 -16.75 -35.45
CA THR A 98 -9.83 -15.31 -35.74
C THR A 98 -10.89 -14.64 -34.85
N PHE A 99 -11.64 -15.39 -34.03
CA PHE A 99 -12.82 -14.88 -33.31
C PHE A 99 -12.56 -14.45 -31.86
N PHE A 100 -11.40 -14.74 -31.29
CA PHE A 100 -11.01 -14.21 -29.98
C PHE A 100 -10.58 -12.75 -30.12
N THR A 101 -11.55 -11.84 -30.20
CA THR A 101 -11.30 -10.40 -30.12
C THR A 101 -11.28 -9.98 -28.65
N PRO A 102 -10.44 -8.99 -28.27
CA PRO A 102 -10.47 -8.40 -26.92
C PRO A 102 -11.86 -7.89 -26.48
N GLY A 103 -12.78 -7.67 -27.44
CA GLY A 103 -14.14 -7.20 -27.19
C GLY A 103 -15.08 -8.22 -26.56
N MET A 104 -14.83 -9.53 -26.71
CA MET A 104 -15.78 -10.57 -26.28
C MET A 104 -16.12 -10.52 -24.79
N LEU A 105 -15.14 -10.19 -23.93
CA LEU A 105 -15.39 -10.06 -22.49
C LEU A 105 -16.39 -8.94 -22.21
N PHE A 106 -16.17 -7.78 -22.81
CA PHE A 106 -17.01 -6.61 -22.59
C PHE A 106 -18.40 -6.81 -23.19
N GLU A 107 -18.50 -7.49 -24.33
CA GLU A 107 -19.77 -7.92 -24.91
C GLU A 107 -20.52 -8.91 -24.01
N ALA A 108 -19.82 -9.79 -23.29
CA ALA A 108 -20.43 -10.65 -22.28
C ALA A 108 -21.00 -9.84 -21.10
N PHE A 109 -20.38 -8.71 -20.76
CA PHE A 109 -20.95 -7.69 -19.87
C PHE A 109 -21.96 -6.76 -20.57
N ARG A 110 -22.43 -7.07 -21.78
CA ARG A 110 -23.42 -6.30 -22.56
C ARG A 110 -22.96 -4.89 -22.96
N PHE A 111 -21.65 -4.65 -22.99
CA PHE A 111 -21.11 -3.43 -23.59
C PHE A 111 -21.05 -3.55 -25.11
N ARG A 112 -21.30 -2.45 -25.80
CA ARG A 112 -20.84 -2.29 -27.18
C ARG A 112 -19.35 -2.01 -27.17
N TYR A 113 -18.54 -2.87 -27.76
CA TYR A 113 -17.09 -2.70 -27.81
C TYR A 113 -16.65 -1.98 -29.10
N VAL A 114 -15.77 -0.99 -28.95
CA VAL A 114 -15.20 -0.19 -30.05
C VAL A 114 -13.68 -0.12 -29.88
N GLY A 115 -12.91 -0.79 -30.74
CA GLY A 115 -11.45 -0.75 -30.73
C GLY A 115 -10.79 -2.10 -31.02
N PRO A 116 -9.47 -2.26 -30.78
CA PRO A 116 -8.57 -1.22 -30.27
C PRO A 116 -8.28 -0.15 -31.32
N ILE A 117 -8.43 1.13 -30.98
CA ILE A 117 -8.09 2.27 -31.84
C ILE A 117 -6.76 2.92 -31.42
N PRO A 118 -6.01 3.57 -32.34
CA PRO A 118 -4.79 4.29 -31.98
C PRO A 118 -5.10 5.51 -31.10
N GLY A 119 -4.75 5.45 -29.81
CA GLY A 119 -5.05 6.48 -28.82
C GLY A 119 -4.24 7.78 -28.98
N HIS A 120 -3.21 7.78 -29.83
CA HIS A 120 -2.44 9.00 -30.19
C HIS A 120 -2.92 9.65 -31.49
N ARG A 121 -3.99 9.14 -32.12
CA ARG A 121 -4.60 9.71 -33.32
C ARG A 121 -5.86 10.49 -32.96
N LEU A 122 -5.66 11.77 -32.64
CA LEU A 122 -6.73 12.67 -32.20
C LEU A 122 -7.87 12.76 -33.22
N ASP A 123 -7.55 12.74 -34.51
CA ASP A 123 -8.52 12.73 -35.60
C ASP A 123 -9.47 11.53 -35.54
N LEU A 124 -8.93 10.32 -35.33
CA LEU A 124 -9.70 9.09 -35.18
C LEU A 124 -10.52 9.07 -33.88
N LEU A 125 -9.97 9.61 -32.78
CA LEU A 125 -10.69 9.73 -31.52
C LEU A 125 -11.90 10.65 -31.66
N ILE A 126 -11.73 11.84 -32.26
CA ILE A 126 -12.82 12.80 -32.47
C ILE A 126 -13.93 12.18 -33.34
N GLU A 127 -13.56 11.52 -34.43
CA GLU A 127 -14.53 10.83 -35.29
C GLU A 127 -15.29 9.75 -34.52
N THR A 128 -14.57 8.90 -33.77
CA THR A 128 -15.15 7.82 -32.97
C THR A 128 -16.15 8.37 -31.95
N PHE A 129 -15.77 9.36 -31.13
CA PHE A 129 -16.67 9.95 -30.15
C PHE A 129 -17.82 10.73 -30.80
N GLY A 130 -17.61 11.32 -31.98
CA GLY A 130 -18.67 11.94 -32.78
C GLY A 130 -19.77 10.93 -33.14
N ASN A 131 -19.38 9.74 -33.57
CA ASN A 131 -20.30 8.65 -33.92
C ASN A 131 -21.02 8.05 -32.70
N LEU A 132 -20.40 8.12 -31.52
CA LEU A 132 -20.96 7.55 -30.28
C LEU A 132 -22.00 8.45 -29.59
N LYS A 133 -22.13 9.73 -29.97
CA LYS A 133 -23.03 10.69 -29.30
C LYS A 133 -24.48 10.22 -29.20
N ASN A 134 -24.97 9.50 -30.22
CA ASN A 134 -26.36 9.05 -30.28
C ASN A 134 -26.53 7.56 -29.98
N VAL A 135 -25.47 6.90 -29.49
CA VAL A 135 -25.53 5.48 -29.14
C VAL A 135 -26.13 5.34 -27.74
N GLU A 136 -27.19 4.56 -27.64
CA GLU A 136 -27.79 4.19 -26.36
C GLU A 136 -27.12 2.94 -25.77
N GLY A 137 -27.12 2.87 -24.44
CA GLY A 137 -26.52 1.78 -23.67
C GLY A 137 -25.03 1.96 -23.36
N PRO A 138 -24.44 1.00 -22.64
CA PRO A 138 -23.03 1.05 -22.26
C PRO A 138 -22.11 0.75 -23.45
N VAL A 139 -21.09 1.59 -23.63
CA VAL A 139 -20.08 1.48 -24.70
C VAL A 139 -18.70 1.43 -24.07
N LEU A 140 -17.83 0.55 -24.56
CA LEU A 140 -16.41 0.55 -24.21
C LEU A 140 -15.58 0.91 -25.43
N VAL A 141 -14.82 1.99 -25.33
CA VAL A 141 -13.84 2.44 -26.31
C VAL A 141 -12.45 2.02 -25.84
N HIS A 142 -11.81 1.11 -26.57
CA HIS A 142 -10.46 0.64 -26.25
C HIS A 142 -9.43 1.44 -27.05
N ALA A 143 -8.68 2.31 -26.38
CA ALA A 143 -7.65 3.16 -26.95
C ALA A 143 -6.25 2.67 -26.56
N LEU A 144 -5.40 2.40 -27.56
CA LEU A 144 -4.02 2.00 -27.36
C LEU A 144 -3.11 3.22 -27.27
N THR A 145 -2.41 3.40 -26.15
CA THR A 145 -1.48 4.51 -25.93
C THR A 145 -0.07 4.01 -25.57
N VAL A 146 0.82 4.94 -25.25
CA VAL A 146 2.22 4.69 -24.87
C VAL A 146 2.44 5.54 -23.63
N LYS A 147 2.81 4.91 -22.51
CA LYS A 147 3.10 5.63 -21.26
C LYS A 147 4.34 6.50 -21.47
N GLY A 148 4.27 7.77 -21.07
CA GLY A 148 5.34 8.74 -21.32
C GLY A 148 5.40 9.31 -22.75
N LYS A 149 4.37 9.08 -23.59
CA LYS A 149 4.38 9.52 -24.99
C LYS A 149 4.82 10.98 -25.15
N GLY A 150 5.79 11.20 -26.04
CA GLY A 150 6.34 12.52 -26.37
C GLY A 150 7.60 12.88 -25.60
N TYR A 151 8.03 12.03 -24.65
CA TYR A 151 9.28 12.22 -23.90
C TYR A 151 10.08 10.91 -23.85
N GLU A 152 11.11 10.80 -24.69
CA GLU A 152 11.88 9.56 -24.91
C GLU A 152 12.41 8.88 -23.63
N PRO A 153 12.93 9.61 -22.62
CA PRO A 153 13.32 8.98 -21.35
C PRO A 153 12.15 8.29 -20.63
N ALA A 154 10.96 8.88 -20.64
CA ALA A 154 9.78 8.28 -20.01
C ALA A 154 9.12 7.18 -20.87
N GLU A 155 9.22 7.25 -22.21
CA GLU A 155 8.82 6.13 -23.08
C GLU A 155 9.73 4.90 -22.88
N SER A 156 11.01 5.13 -22.58
CA SER A 156 12.02 4.08 -22.40
C SER A 156 12.02 3.46 -21.00
N ASP A 157 11.73 4.25 -19.96
CA ASP A 157 11.64 3.79 -18.57
C ASP A 157 10.33 4.27 -17.87
N PRO A 158 9.18 3.77 -18.32
CA PRO A 158 7.88 4.24 -17.82
C PRO A 158 7.58 3.85 -16.36
N ALA A 159 8.33 2.90 -15.80
CA ALA A 159 8.21 2.50 -14.39
C ALA A 159 8.90 3.53 -13.49
N HIS A 160 10.15 3.87 -13.78
CA HIS A 160 10.88 4.92 -13.07
C HIS A 160 10.13 6.26 -13.15
N PHE A 161 9.76 6.68 -14.37
CA PHE A 161 9.06 7.95 -14.62
C PHE A 161 7.62 8.02 -14.11
N HIS A 162 7.08 6.93 -13.53
CA HIS A 162 5.78 6.98 -12.85
C HIS A 162 5.80 7.91 -11.63
N GLY A 163 6.95 8.02 -10.95
CA GLY A 163 7.12 8.86 -9.77
C GLY A 163 8.59 9.26 -9.55
N VAL A 164 9.05 10.27 -10.28
CA VAL A 164 10.41 10.80 -10.19
C VAL A 164 10.46 12.10 -9.39
N GLY A 165 11.55 12.28 -8.64
CA GLY A 165 11.94 13.60 -8.11
C GLY A 165 12.54 14.48 -9.21
N SER A 166 12.97 15.70 -8.88
CA SER A 166 13.55 16.62 -9.86
C SER A 166 14.72 16.01 -10.65
N PHE A 167 14.60 16.02 -11.98
CA PHE A 167 15.58 15.49 -12.92
C PHE A 167 15.97 16.55 -13.96
N GLU A 168 17.03 16.29 -14.72
CA GLU A 168 17.41 17.12 -15.86
C GLU A 168 16.55 16.74 -17.09
N ILE A 169 15.79 17.70 -17.63
CA ILE A 169 14.80 17.45 -18.70
C ILE A 169 15.43 16.82 -19.95
N SER A 170 16.63 17.23 -20.35
CA SER A 170 17.30 16.72 -21.56
C SER A 170 17.73 15.25 -21.42
N THR A 171 18.10 14.80 -20.22
CA THR A 171 18.68 13.47 -19.98
C THR A 171 17.77 12.54 -19.21
N GLY A 172 16.70 13.05 -18.60
CA GLY A 172 15.87 12.29 -17.66
C GLY A 172 16.59 11.93 -16.36
N SER A 173 17.84 12.36 -16.17
CA SER A 173 18.67 11.87 -15.07
C SER A 173 18.39 12.62 -13.77
N PRO A 174 18.30 11.91 -12.62
CA PRO A 174 18.17 12.56 -11.33
C PRO A 174 19.40 13.42 -11.04
N ARG A 175 19.20 14.54 -10.34
CA ARG A 175 20.34 15.39 -9.91
C ARG A 175 21.23 14.59 -8.95
N LYS A 176 22.53 14.50 -9.28
CA LYS A 176 23.52 13.79 -8.45
C LYS A 176 23.59 14.41 -7.05
N ALA A 177 23.35 13.59 -6.03
CA ALA A 177 23.67 13.95 -4.65
C ALA A 177 25.19 13.84 -4.40
N SER A 178 25.73 14.72 -3.57
CA SER A 178 27.17 14.87 -3.30
C SER A 178 27.75 13.84 -2.32
N SER A 179 26.94 12.98 -1.71
CA SER A 179 27.35 11.93 -0.78
C SER A 179 26.42 10.72 -0.87
N ALA A 180 26.92 9.53 -0.47
CA ALA A 180 26.10 8.33 -0.33
C ALA A 180 25.10 8.58 0.81
N PRO A 181 23.81 8.74 0.51
CA PRO A 181 22.82 9.10 1.52
C PRO A 181 22.36 7.85 2.30
N PRO A 182 21.73 7.99 3.48
CA PRO A 182 21.15 6.85 4.20
C PRO A 182 20.18 6.06 3.30
N PRO A 183 20.12 4.73 3.48
CA PRO A 183 19.22 3.88 2.70
C PRO A 183 17.77 4.24 2.98
N ASN A 184 16.89 3.96 2.02
CA ASN A 184 15.46 4.11 2.25
C ASN A 184 14.87 2.85 2.93
N PHE A 185 13.77 3.02 3.66
CA PHE A 185 13.14 1.88 4.37
C PHE A 185 12.72 0.75 3.41
N THR A 186 12.33 1.10 2.18
CA THR A 186 11.95 0.15 1.12
C THR A 186 13.13 -0.72 0.67
N GLU A 187 14.33 -0.15 0.54
CA GLU A 187 15.59 -0.84 0.23
C GLU A 187 15.94 -1.79 1.36
N VAL A 188 15.90 -1.31 2.62
CA VAL A 188 16.18 -2.13 3.80
C VAL A 188 15.21 -3.31 3.88
N PHE A 189 13.91 -3.08 3.67
CA PHE A 189 12.92 -4.14 3.60
C PHE A 189 13.25 -5.15 2.48
N GLY A 190 13.50 -4.68 1.26
CA GLY A 190 13.81 -5.52 0.11
C GLY A 190 15.04 -6.40 0.30
N GLU A 191 16.13 -5.81 0.82
CA GLU A 191 17.37 -6.54 1.13
C GLU A 191 17.15 -7.59 2.22
N THR A 192 16.35 -7.25 3.24
CA THR A 192 16.00 -8.17 4.32
C THR A 192 15.16 -9.34 3.82
N MET A 193 14.17 -9.08 2.97
CA MET A 193 13.36 -10.11 2.34
C MET A 193 14.22 -11.07 1.52
N VAL A 194 15.19 -10.56 0.76
CA VAL A 194 16.10 -11.40 -0.01
C VAL A 194 16.98 -12.25 0.90
N ASP A 195 17.57 -11.68 1.94
CA ASP A 195 18.44 -12.43 2.86
C ASP A 195 17.65 -13.52 3.64
N LEU A 196 16.48 -13.18 4.16
CA LEU A 196 15.61 -14.14 4.84
C LEU A 196 15.03 -15.18 3.88
N GLY A 197 14.73 -14.78 2.64
CA GLY A 197 14.28 -15.67 1.58
C GLY A 197 15.30 -16.76 1.21
N ARG A 198 16.61 -16.49 1.36
CA ARG A 198 17.66 -17.52 1.21
C ARG A 198 17.63 -18.57 2.33
N LYS A 199 17.20 -18.16 3.53
CA LYS A 199 17.25 -18.97 4.75
C LYS A 199 15.94 -19.74 4.99
N ASP A 200 14.80 -19.18 4.60
CA ASP A 200 13.48 -19.77 4.80
C ASP A 200 12.76 -20.01 3.47
N ARG A 201 12.57 -21.29 3.10
CA ARG A 201 11.88 -21.71 1.87
C ARG A 201 10.36 -21.48 1.92
N LYS A 202 9.79 -21.27 3.09
CA LYS A 202 8.35 -21.02 3.29
C LYS A 202 8.00 -19.54 3.16
N LEU A 203 8.98 -18.64 3.20
CA LEU A 203 8.76 -17.22 2.98
C LEU A 203 8.30 -16.99 1.53
N PHE A 204 7.15 -16.34 1.39
CA PHE A 204 6.51 -16.03 0.13
C PHE A 204 6.19 -14.54 0.06
N ALA A 205 6.57 -13.85 -1.01
CA ALA A 205 6.37 -12.40 -1.16
C ALA A 205 5.18 -12.10 -2.08
N ILE A 206 4.31 -11.21 -1.65
CA ILE A 206 3.10 -10.81 -2.38
C ILE A 206 3.07 -9.28 -2.47
N THR A 207 2.75 -8.75 -3.65
CA THR A 207 2.50 -7.31 -3.88
C THR A 207 1.25 -7.10 -4.73
N ALA A 208 0.71 -5.89 -4.70
CA ALA A 208 -0.39 -5.46 -5.55
C ALA A 208 0.11 -4.41 -6.55
N ALA A 209 0.66 -4.85 -7.68
CA ALA A 209 1.21 -4.03 -8.77
C ALA A 209 2.36 -3.08 -8.40
N MET A 210 3.04 -3.30 -7.26
CA MET A 210 4.07 -2.38 -6.74
C MET A 210 5.42 -3.05 -6.42
N PRO A 211 5.97 -3.99 -7.23
CA PRO A 211 7.22 -4.67 -6.86
C PRO A 211 8.40 -3.71 -6.66
N GLU A 212 8.50 -2.65 -7.47
CA GLU A 212 9.53 -1.62 -7.30
C GLU A 212 9.21 -0.71 -6.10
N GLY A 213 7.97 -0.24 -6.04
CA GLY A 213 7.48 0.65 -4.99
C GLY A 213 7.65 0.06 -3.59
N THR A 214 7.50 -1.26 -3.44
CA THR A 214 7.64 -1.98 -2.16
C THR A 214 8.97 -2.72 -2.04
N GLY A 215 9.95 -2.53 -2.94
CA GLY A 215 11.29 -3.10 -2.80
C GLY A 215 11.41 -4.61 -3.05
N LEU A 216 10.42 -5.23 -3.70
CA LEU A 216 10.39 -6.67 -3.99
C LEU A 216 10.99 -7.05 -5.35
N ASN A 217 11.43 -6.11 -6.19
CA ASN A 217 12.05 -6.41 -7.50
C ASN A 217 13.12 -7.50 -7.41
N ARG A 218 14.13 -7.31 -6.56
CA ARG A 218 15.22 -8.30 -6.40
C ARG A 218 14.74 -9.64 -5.86
N PHE A 219 13.74 -9.64 -4.97
CA PHE A 219 13.15 -10.87 -4.46
C PHE A 219 12.46 -11.64 -5.59
N SER A 220 11.70 -10.95 -6.45
CA SER A 220 11.00 -11.55 -7.60
C SER A 220 11.96 -12.17 -8.61
N GLU A 221 13.11 -11.54 -8.85
CA GLU A 221 14.16 -12.04 -9.74
C GLU A 221 14.85 -13.28 -9.18
N MET A 222 15.13 -13.28 -7.87
CA MET A 222 15.88 -14.34 -7.20
C MET A 222 15.01 -15.57 -6.85
N PHE A 223 13.74 -15.35 -6.54
CA PHE A 223 12.80 -16.38 -6.07
C PHE A 223 11.45 -16.28 -6.80
N PRO A 224 11.43 -16.40 -8.14
CA PRO A 224 10.22 -16.20 -8.94
C PRO A 224 9.08 -17.18 -8.58
N GLU A 225 9.42 -18.36 -8.06
CA GLU A 225 8.45 -19.37 -7.61
C GLU A 225 7.81 -19.05 -6.24
N ARG A 226 8.33 -18.06 -5.53
CA ARG A 226 7.85 -17.61 -4.21
C ARG A 226 7.44 -16.13 -4.20
N PHE A 227 7.17 -15.59 -5.37
CA PHE A 227 6.74 -14.22 -5.57
C PHE A 227 5.45 -14.19 -6.39
N VAL A 228 4.47 -13.40 -5.95
CA VAL A 228 3.22 -13.16 -6.68
C VAL A 228 2.90 -11.67 -6.71
N ASP A 229 2.63 -11.16 -7.90
CA ASP A 229 2.00 -9.87 -8.11
C ASP A 229 0.54 -10.11 -8.53
N VAL A 230 -0.40 -9.59 -7.73
CA VAL A 230 -1.84 -9.78 -7.97
C VAL A 230 -2.46 -8.68 -8.84
N GLY A 231 -1.69 -7.70 -9.31
CA GLY A 231 -2.22 -6.50 -9.96
C GLY A 231 -2.80 -5.51 -8.94
N ILE A 232 -3.63 -4.56 -9.39
CA ILE A 232 -4.25 -3.55 -8.49
C ILE A 232 -5.47 -4.18 -7.78
N ALA A 233 -5.19 -5.20 -6.95
CA ALA A 233 -6.20 -6.02 -6.31
C ALA A 233 -5.78 -6.36 -4.86
N GLU A 234 -5.75 -5.35 -4.00
CA GLU A 234 -5.30 -5.49 -2.61
C GLU A 234 -6.13 -6.52 -1.82
N GLN A 235 -7.44 -6.58 -2.05
CA GLN A 235 -8.30 -7.61 -1.44
C GLN A 235 -7.80 -9.01 -1.80
N HIS A 236 -7.50 -9.23 -3.08
CA HIS A 236 -6.99 -10.52 -3.55
C HIS A 236 -5.62 -10.83 -2.96
N ALA A 237 -4.72 -9.84 -2.82
CA ALA A 237 -3.41 -10.04 -2.19
C ALA A 237 -3.56 -10.63 -0.78
N VAL A 238 -4.47 -10.08 0.02
CA VAL A 238 -4.69 -10.50 1.42
C VAL A 238 -5.34 -11.87 1.50
N THR A 239 -6.42 -12.12 0.75
CA THR A 239 -7.07 -13.44 0.75
C THR A 239 -6.16 -14.54 0.17
N PHE A 240 -5.34 -14.22 -0.84
CA PHE A 240 -4.34 -15.13 -1.39
C PHE A 240 -3.27 -15.47 -0.34
N ALA A 241 -2.80 -14.47 0.41
CA ALA A 241 -1.88 -14.69 1.54
C ALA A 241 -2.51 -15.59 2.60
N ALA A 242 -3.79 -15.37 2.96
CA ALA A 242 -4.51 -16.23 3.89
C ALA A 242 -4.49 -17.69 3.44
N GLY A 243 -4.81 -17.97 2.17
CA GLY A 243 -4.75 -19.33 1.61
C GLY A 243 -3.35 -19.95 1.62
N LEU A 244 -2.30 -19.17 1.38
CA LEU A 244 -0.93 -19.67 1.53
C LEU A 244 -0.59 -20.00 3.00
N ALA A 245 -1.05 -19.17 3.93
CA ALA A 245 -0.81 -19.37 5.35
C ALA A 245 -1.48 -20.66 5.87
N THR A 246 -2.66 -21.05 5.35
CA THR A 246 -3.30 -22.32 5.72
C THR A 246 -2.49 -23.55 5.32
N GLU A 247 -1.70 -23.44 4.25
CA GLU A 247 -0.77 -24.49 3.78
C GLU A 247 0.61 -24.42 4.47
N GLY A 248 0.76 -23.58 5.48
CA GLY A 248 1.98 -23.48 6.29
C GLY A 248 3.13 -22.74 5.62
N PHE A 249 2.86 -21.94 4.59
CA PHE A 249 3.77 -20.90 4.11
C PHE A 249 3.79 -19.69 5.05
N LYS A 250 4.76 -18.80 4.86
CA LYS A 250 4.91 -17.53 5.60
C LYS A 250 4.76 -16.36 4.62
N PRO A 251 3.53 -15.99 4.26
CA PRO A 251 3.28 -14.95 3.28
C PRO A 251 3.55 -13.57 3.87
N VAL A 252 4.31 -12.77 3.13
CA VAL A 252 4.56 -11.36 3.38
C VAL A 252 3.85 -10.54 2.30
N VAL A 253 2.80 -9.83 2.70
CA VAL A 253 2.08 -8.87 1.86
C VAL A 253 2.79 -7.53 1.99
N ALA A 254 3.55 -7.14 0.96
CA ALA A 254 4.17 -5.82 0.88
C ALA A 254 3.22 -4.85 0.18
N ILE A 255 2.81 -3.81 0.90
CA ILE A 255 1.69 -2.94 0.50
C ILE A 255 1.86 -1.55 1.13
N TYR A 256 1.29 -0.52 0.52
CA TYR A 256 1.27 0.80 1.14
C TYR A 256 0.14 0.90 2.16
N SER A 257 0.33 1.69 3.23
CA SER A 257 -0.71 1.93 4.24
C SER A 257 -2.03 2.41 3.63
N THR A 258 -1.98 3.34 2.67
CA THR A 258 -3.20 3.88 2.02
C THR A 258 -3.96 2.81 1.21
N PHE A 259 -3.24 1.89 0.55
CA PHE A 259 -3.85 0.86 -0.28
C PHE A 259 -4.35 -0.33 0.53
N LEU A 260 -3.71 -0.64 1.66
CA LEU A 260 -4.19 -1.67 2.58
C LEU A 260 -5.62 -1.40 3.08
N GLN A 261 -6.07 -0.14 3.09
CA GLN A 261 -7.46 0.22 3.40
C GLN A 261 -8.48 -0.53 2.53
N ARG A 262 -8.12 -0.85 1.27
CA ARG A 262 -9.00 -1.59 0.35
C ARG A 262 -9.27 -3.03 0.80
N ALA A 263 -8.37 -3.61 1.59
CA ALA A 263 -8.44 -4.99 2.03
C ALA A 263 -8.87 -5.16 3.50
N PHE A 264 -9.44 -4.11 4.12
CA PHE A 264 -9.78 -4.13 5.55
C PHE A 264 -10.65 -5.33 5.95
N ASP A 265 -11.67 -5.64 5.15
CA ASP A 265 -12.57 -6.78 5.38
C ASP A 265 -11.84 -8.13 5.27
N GLN A 266 -10.96 -8.29 4.28
CA GLN A 266 -10.16 -9.50 4.09
C GLN A 266 -9.18 -9.72 5.25
N ILE A 267 -8.61 -8.65 5.82
CA ILE A 267 -7.77 -8.76 7.02
C ILE A 267 -8.61 -9.28 8.20
N ILE A 268 -9.84 -8.82 8.36
CA ILE A 268 -10.73 -9.26 9.44
C ILE A 268 -11.09 -10.74 9.26
N HIS A 269 -11.71 -11.06 8.13
CA HIS A 269 -12.43 -12.32 7.95
C HIS A 269 -11.53 -13.46 7.47
N ASP A 270 -10.58 -13.18 6.58
CA ASP A 270 -9.75 -14.22 6.00
C ASP A 270 -8.48 -14.46 6.84
N VAL A 271 -7.99 -13.44 7.54
CA VAL A 271 -6.72 -13.49 8.28
C VAL A 271 -6.92 -13.55 9.79
N CYS A 272 -7.49 -12.51 10.40
CA CYS A 272 -7.56 -12.36 11.85
C CYS A 272 -8.48 -13.39 12.51
N LEU A 273 -9.62 -13.70 11.90
CA LEU A 273 -10.61 -14.64 12.44
C LEU A 273 -10.00 -16.02 12.72
N SER A 274 -9.19 -16.53 11.80
CA SER A 274 -8.50 -17.82 11.90
C SER A 274 -7.08 -17.71 12.50
N ASN A 275 -6.69 -16.52 12.99
CA ASN A 275 -5.36 -16.23 13.53
C ASN A 275 -4.23 -16.69 12.59
N LEU A 276 -4.34 -16.42 11.29
CA LEU A 276 -3.36 -16.89 10.31
C LEU A 276 -2.06 -16.05 10.37
N PRO A 277 -0.88 -16.68 10.20
CA PRO A 277 0.43 -15.99 10.23
C PRO A 277 0.73 -15.23 8.93
N VAL A 278 -0.14 -14.27 8.58
CA VAL A 278 0.08 -13.34 7.47
C VAL A 278 0.82 -12.10 7.98
N ILE A 279 1.90 -11.74 7.29
CA ILE A 279 2.73 -10.60 7.64
C ILE A 279 2.44 -9.47 6.66
N PHE A 280 2.00 -8.33 7.17
CA PHE A 280 1.79 -7.10 6.41
C PHE A 280 3.00 -6.19 6.63
N CYS A 281 3.83 -6.04 5.59
CA CYS A 281 4.89 -5.03 5.57
C CYS A 281 4.34 -3.78 4.90
N ILE A 282 3.99 -2.80 5.73
CA ILE A 282 3.20 -1.62 5.38
C ILE A 282 4.16 -0.45 5.16
N ASP A 283 4.51 -0.23 3.91
CA ASP A 283 5.30 0.92 3.48
C ASP A 283 4.42 2.18 3.42
N ARG A 284 5.03 3.37 3.24
CA ARG A 284 4.31 4.66 3.11
C ARG A 284 3.37 4.93 4.31
N GLY A 285 3.72 4.45 5.50
CA GLY A 285 3.00 4.76 6.72
C GLY A 285 3.18 6.23 7.13
N GLY A 286 2.08 6.93 7.40
CA GLY A 286 2.08 8.36 7.76
C GLY A 286 2.01 9.27 6.54
N LEU A 287 2.70 10.41 6.62
CA LEU A 287 2.70 11.40 5.54
C LEU A 287 3.64 10.96 4.42
N VAL A 288 3.13 10.95 3.20
CA VAL A 288 3.91 10.59 2.00
C VAL A 288 4.37 11.80 1.19
N GLY A 289 3.87 12.99 1.51
CA GLY A 289 4.28 14.26 0.92
C GLY A 289 3.45 14.67 -0.29
N GLU A 290 4.10 14.83 -1.45
CA GLU A 290 3.52 15.43 -2.67
C GLU A 290 2.30 14.70 -3.24
N ASP A 291 2.13 13.40 -2.96
CA ASP A 291 0.95 12.65 -3.41
C ASP A 291 -0.33 13.07 -2.64
N GLY A 292 -0.17 13.72 -1.48
CA GLY A 292 -1.23 14.36 -0.71
C GLY A 292 -2.27 13.43 -0.11
N GLN A 293 -3.47 14.00 0.05
CA GLN A 293 -4.59 13.47 0.86
C GLN A 293 -4.99 12.03 0.52
N THR A 294 -4.94 11.66 -0.77
CA THR A 294 -5.35 10.34 -1.23
C THR A 294 -4.32 9.24 -0.92
N HIS A 295 -3.07 9.63 -0.62
CA HIS A 295 -1.97 8.69 -0.43
C HIS A 295 -1.37 8.68 0.98
N HIS A 296 -1.70 9.65 1.83
CA HIS A 296 -1.26 9.63 3.22
C HIS A 296 -1.79 8.39 3.95
N GLY A 297 -0.85 7.57 4.42
CA GLY A 297 -1.09 6.35 5.17
C GLY A 297 -1.37 6.61 6.65
N GLN A 298 -2.42 7.37 6.94
CA GLN A 298 -2.65 7.95 8.27
C GLN A 298 -3.64 7.20 9.16
N PHE A 299 -4.13 6.03 8.72
CA PHE A 299 -5.22 5.31 9.36
C PHE A 299 -4.89 3.88 9.78
N ASP A 300 -3.77 3.31 9.33
CA ASP A 300 -3.43 1.89 9.51
C ASP A 300 -3.35 1.47 10.97
N ILE A 301 -2.68 2.26 11.81
CA ILE A 301 -2.59 1.96 13.24
C ILE A 301 -3.99 1.92 13.87
N THR A 302 -4.86 2.86 13.50
CA THR A 302 -6.21 2.97 14.05
C THR A 302 -7.05 1.74 13.70
N TYR A 303 -7.17 1.39 12.42
CA TYR A 303 -8.05 0.28 12.04
C TYR A 303 -7.45 -1.08 12.39
N LEU A 304 -6.13 -1.29 12.25
CA LEU A 304 -5.49 -2.58 12.54
C LEU A 304 -5.48 -2.90 14.04
N ARG A 305 -5.29 -1.89 14.90
CA ARG A 305 -5.27 -2.09 16.36
C ARG A 305 -6.60 -2.63 16.88
N SER A 306 -7.72 -2.29 16.24
CA SER A 306 -9.03 -2.79 16.64
C SER A 306 -9.21 -4.30 16.41
N LEU A 307 -8.41 -4.91 15.54
CA LEU A 307 -8.62 -6.29 15.08
C LEU A 307 -8.07 -7.31 16.08
N PRO A 308 -8.86 -8.29 16.56
CA PRO A 308 -8.37 -9.39 17.38
C PRO A 308 -7.17 -10.12 16.73
N ASN A 309 -6.32 -10.72 17.57
CA ASN A 309 -5.11 -11.48 17.17
C ASN A 309 -3.99 -10.68 16.46
N MET A 310 -4.29 -9.51 15.89
CA MET A 310 -3.31 -8.68 15.20
C MET A 310 -2.23 -8.13 16.14
N THR A 311 -0.97 -8.30 15.75
CA THR A 311 0.18 -7.58 16.31
C THR A 311 0.51 -6.39 15.41
N VAL A 312 0.68 -5.19 15.99
CA VAL A 312 0.97 -3.96 15.23
C VAL A 312 2.28 -3.35 15.73
N MET A 313 3.25 -3.26 14.83
CA MET A 313 4.61 -2.78 15.06
C MET A 313 4.95 -1.56 14.20
N ALA A 314 5.84 -0.70 14.69
CA ALA A 314 6.44 0.37 13.91
C ALA A 314 7.92 0.59 14.33
N PRO A 315 8.90 0.34 13.44
CA PRO A 315 10.31 0.43 13.78
C PRO A 315 10.78 1.89 13.89
N LYS A 316 11.66 2.16 14.85
CA LYS A 316 12.29 3.49 15.00
C LYS A 316 13.34 3.78 13.92
N ASP A 317 13.96 2.74 13.36
CA ASP A 317 15.08 2.81 12.43
C ASP A 317 15.19 1.56 11.55
N GLU A 318 16.17 1.56 10.65
CA GLU A 318 16.44 0.48 9.69
C GLU A 318 16.77 -0.85 10.37
N ASN A 319 17.54 -0.81 11.46
CA ASN A 319 17.98 -2.04 12.13
C ASN A 319 16.81 -2.67 12.89
N GLU A 320 15.94 -1.86 13.51
CA GLU A 320 14.72 -2.35 14.15
C GLU A 320 13.72 -2.93 13.13
N LEU A 321 13.59 -2.34 11.93
CA LEU A 321 12.77 -2.91 10.85
C LEU A 321 13.18 -4.35 10.52
N ARG A 322 14.48 -4.58 10.37
CA ARG A 322 15.06 -5.90 10.05
C ARG A 322 14.70 -6.94 11.11
N HIS A 323 14.86 -6.57 12.38
CA HIS A 323 14.53 -7.42 13.52
C HIS A 323 13.03 -7.66 13.65
N MET A 324 12.19 -6.67 13.34
CA MET A 324 10.73 -6.83 13.32
C MET A 324 10.26 -7.79 12.23
N ILE A 325 10.82 -7.72 11.02
CA ILE A 325 10.50 -8.68 9.94
C ILE A 325 10.89 -10.09 10.36
N PHE A 326 12.09 -10.26 10.92
CA PHE A 326 12.53 -11.56 11.42
C PHE A 326 11.64 -12.07 12.57
N THR A 327 11.24 -11.18 13.49
CA THR A 327 10.31 -11.50 14.58
C THR A 327 8.95 -11.95 14.02
N ALA A 328 8.42 -11.26 13.01
CA ALA A 328 7.14 -11.57 12.39
C ALA A 328 7.15 -12.95 11.71
N LEU A 329 8.24 -13.32 11.02
CA LEU A 329 8.39 -14.66 10.41
C LEU A 329 8.45 -15.80 11.44
N ASN A 330 8.67 -15.48 12.72
CA ASN A 330 8.69 -16.44 13.83
C ASN A 330 7.46 -16.30 14.74
N HIS A 331 6.50 -15.44 14.39
CA HIS A 331 5.23 -15.28 15.10
C HIS A 331 4.14 -16.17 14.47
N THR A 332 3.17 -16.60 15.28
CA THR A 332 2.12 -17.54 14.85
C THR A 332 0.82 -16.86 14.43
N GLY A 333 0.59 -15.61 14.81
CA GLY A 333 -0.58 -14.82 14.41
C GLY A 333 -0.26 -13.78 13.34
N PRO A 334 -1.25 -12.98 12.92
CA PRO A 334 -1.04 -11.94 11.93
C PRO A 334 -0.26 -10.76 12.51
N VAL A 335 0.61 -10.19 11.69
CA VAL A 335 1.53 -9.13 12.08
C VAL A 335 1.52 -8.01 11.07
N ALA A 336 1.37 -6.77 11.52
CA ALA A 336 1.56 -5.56 10.74
C ALA A 336 2.82 -4.82 11.18
N ILE A 337 3.71 -4.49 10.24
CA ILE A 337 4.91 -3.68 10.45
C ILE A 337 4.79 -2.44 9.58
N ARG A 338 4.53 -1.27 10.19
CA ARG A 338 4.35 0.01 9.49
C ARG A 338 5.62 0.86 9.55
N TYR A 339 6.15 1.22 8.38
CA TYR A 339 7.31 2.10 8.22
C TYR A 339 7.05 3.24 7.21
N PRO A 340 7.70 4.40 7.38
CA PRO A 340 7.39 5.58 6.58
C PRO A 340 8.01 5.52 5.18
N ARG A 341 7.52 6.39 4.29
CA ARG A 341 8.22 6.69 3.04
C ARG A 341 9.53 7.43 3.34
N GLY A 342 10.60 7.05 2.65
CA GLY A 342 11.84 7.84 2.60
C GLY A 342 13.02 7.19 3.30
N ARG A 343 14.02 8.02 3.61
CA ARG A 343 15.32 7.61 4.16
C ARG A 343 15.18 7.25 5.64
N GLY A 344 15.94 6.25 6.06
CA GLY A 344 16.16 5.99 7.47
C GLY A 344 17.24 6.90 8.06
N LEU A 345 17.76 6.51 9.24
CA LEU A 345 18.71 7.30 10.02
C LEU A 345 20.18 7.00 9.69
N GLY A 346 20.45 5.97 8.90
CA GLY A 346 21.79 5.47 8.59
C GLY A 346 22.46 4.77 9.77
N VAL A 347 21.68 4.11 10.64
CA VAL A 347 22.22 3.41 11.81
C VAL A 347 23.03 2.18 11.41
N PRO A 348 24.03 1.78 12.22
CA PRO A 348 24.69 0.49 12.04
C PRO A 348 23.69 -0.66 12.07
N LEU A 349 23.87 -1.59 11.14
CA LEU A 349 23.05 -2.79 11.01
C LEU A 349 23.71 -3.96 11.74
N ASP A 350 22.95 -4.65 12.59
CA ASP A 350 23.46 -5.85 13.27
C ASP A 350 23.77 -6.95 12.25
N PRO A 351 24.83 -7.76 12.47
CA PRO A 351 25.18 -8.86 11.57
C PRO A 351 24.12 -9.97 11.57
N ASP A 352 23.52 -10.23 12.74
CA ASP A 352 22.51 -11.28 12.95
C ASP A 352 21.16 -10.69 13.31
N TYR A 353 20.08 -11.35 12.90
CA TYR A 353 18.73 -10.98 13.31
C TYR A 353 18.43 -11.48 14.72
N ARG A 354 17.67 -10.69 15.47
CA ARG A 354 17.17 -11.08 16.80
C ARG A 354 15.65 -11.00 16.86
N ILE A 355 15.06 -11.88 17.67
CA ILE A 355 13.64 -11.81 18.00
C ILE A 355 13.45 -10.68 19.02
N ILE A 356 12.55 -9.75 18.70
CA ILE A 356 12.06 -8.74 19.63
C ILE A 356 10.89 -9.37 20.41
N PRO A 357 10.92 -9.38 21.75
CA PRO A 357 9.77 -9.82 22.52
C PRO A 357 8.51 -9.00 22.19
N ILE A 358 7.45 -9.70 21.76
CA ILE A 358 6.20 -9.05 21.32
C ILE A 358 5.58 -8.26 22.47
N GLY A 359 5.29 -6.99 22.22
CA GLY A 359 4.66 -6.10 23.21
C GLY A 359 5.64 -5.43 24.16
N GLU A 360 6.96 -5.63 24.01
CA GLU A 360 7.94 -4.94 24.85
C GLU A 360 8.44 -3.66 24.19
N SER A 361 8.23 -2.53 24.85
CA SER A 361 8.83 -1.25 24.47
C SER A 361 10.31 -1.19 24.85
N GLU A 362 11.04 -0.22 24.29
CA GLU A 362 12.45 0.03 24.59
C GLU A 362 12.61 1.41 25.24
N LEU A 363 13.20 1.43 26.44
CA LEU A 363 13.57 2.67 27.13
C LEU A 363 14.87 3.21 26.53
N LEU A 364 14.81 4.42 25.96
CA LEU A 364 15.96 5.03 25.28
C LEU A 364 16.69 6.06 26.14
N LYS A 365 15.94 6.77 26.99
CA LYS A 365 16.46 7.78 27.90
C LYS A 365 15.60 7.80 29.16
N GLU A 366 16.21 7.87 30.34
CA GLU A 366 15.52 8.16 31.59
C GLU A 366 15.49 9.67 31.88
N GLY A 367 14.40 10.12 32.49
CA GLY A 367 14.19 11.49 32.96
C GLY A 367 13.08 11.55 34.00
N LYS A 368 12.89 12.70 34.63
CA LYS A 368 12.03 12.85 35.83
C LYS A 368 10.82 13.75 35.65
N ASP A 369 10.79 14.60 34.62
CA ASP A 369 9.80 15.68 34.51
C ASP A 369 8.66 15.35 33.51
N LEU A 370 8.94 14.55 32.49
CA LEU A 370 8.00 14.19 31.42
C LEU A 370 8.34 12.81 30.83
N THR A 371 7.34 12.05 30.42
CA THR A 371 7.52 10.85 29.59
C THR A 371 7.07 11.11 28.16
N LEU A 372 7.99 10.95 27.20
CA LEU A 372 7.71 10.91 25.76
C LEU A 372 7.52 9.46 25.32
N ILE A 373 6.30 9.11 24.89
CA ILE A 373 6.00 7.81 24.31
C ILE A 373 5.90 8.00 22.80
N ALA A 374 6.87 7.49 22.06
CA ALA A 374 6.98 7.74 20.62
C ALA A 374 6.82 6.44 19.82
N LEU A 375 6.23 6.56 18.63
CA LEU A 375 6.04 5.46 17.70
C LEU A 375 6.82 5.66 16.40
N GLY A 376 7.60 4.65 16.00
CA GLY A 376 8.27 4.59 14.71
C GLY A 376 9.06 5.85 14.37
N SER A 377 8.68 6.51 13.27
CA SER A 377 9.30 7.75 12.77
C SER A 377 9.34 8.91 13.78
N MET A 378 8.49 8.90 14.81
CA MET A 378 8.44 9.95 15.83
C MET A 378 9.48 9.76 16.95
N VAL A 379 10.16 8.61 17.02
CA VAL A 379 11.17 8.35 18.05
C VAL A 379 12.34 9.32 17.95
N ARG A 380 12.86 9.54 16.74
CA ARG A 380 14.01 10.43 16.53
C ARG A 380 13.69 11.91 16.88
N PRO A 381 12.60 12.52 16.38
CA PRO A 381 12.18 13.85 16.80
C PRO A 381 11.97 13.98 18.32
N CYS A 382 11.46 12.94 19.00
CA CYS A 382 11.30 12.94 20.45
C CYS A 382 12.65 12.93 21.20
N LEU A 383 13.64 12.17 20.73
CA LEU A 383 14.99 12.20 21.30
C LEU A 383 15.65 13.57 21.14
N GLU A 384 15.48 14.20 19.98
CA GLU A 384 16.01 15.55 19.71
C GLU A 384 15.33 16.59 20.60
N ALA A 385 14.00 16.55 20.72
CA ALA A 385 13.25 17.41 21.63
C ALA A 385 13.68 17.21 23.09
N ALA A 386 13.87 15.95 23.53
CA ALA A 386 14.34 15.65 24.88
C ALA A 386 15.77 16.14 25.14
N ALA A 387 16.64 16.14 24.14
CA ALA A 387 18.00 16.69 24.25
C ALA A 387 17.99 18.23 24.34
N GLU A 388 17.06 18.90 23.66
CA GLU A 388 16.92 20.35 23.75
C GLU A 388 16.25 20.82 25.03
N MET A 389 15.21 20.11 25.49
CA MET A 389 14.57 20.39 26.78
C MET A 389 15.52 20.24 27.96
N GLU A 390 16.48 19.29 27.89
CA GLU A 390 17.50 19.12 28.93
C GLU A 390 18.35 20.38 29.10
N LYS A 391 18.64 21.10 28.00
CA LYS A 391 19.38 22.38 28.04
C LYS A 391 18.60 23.48 28.76
N GLU A 392 17.28 23.33 28.86
CA GLU A 392 16.37 24.23 29.58
C GLU A 392 16.04 23.71 31.00
N GLY A 393 16.70 22.64 31.47
CA GLY A 393 16.51 22.07 32.79
C GLY A 393 15.30 21.13 32.94
N LEU A 394 14.69 20.71 31.82
CA LEU A 394 13.59 19.75 31.80
C LEU A 394 14.09 18.37 31.32
N SER A 395 14.01 17.37 32.18
CA SER A 395 14.51 16.03 31.91
C SER A 395 13.37 15.08 31.51
N ALA A 396 13.41 14.59 30.28
CA ALA A 396 12.38 13.71 29.73
C ALA A 396 12.84 12.25 29.63
N THR A 397 11.99 11.33 30.12
CA THR A 397 12.05 9.91 29.76
C THR A 397 11.60 9.77 28.31
N VAL A 398 12.32 9.00 27.48
CA VAL A 398 11.94 8.71 26.09
C VAL A 398 11.81 7.20 25.90
N VAL A 399 10.63 6.77 25.46
CA VAL A 399 10.31 5.37 25.23
C VAL A 399 9.98 5.17 23.76
N ASN A 400 10.71 4.25 23.11
CA ASN A 400 10.30 3.68 21.84
C ASN A 400 9.21 2.64 22.11
N CYS A 401 7.96 3.01 21.86
CA CYS A 401 6.83 2.13 22.13
C CYS A 401 6.92 0.86 21.28
N ARG A 402 7.35 1.01 20.01
CA ARG A 402 7.54 0.03 18.91
C ARG A 402 6.42 -0.99 18.63
N PHE A 403 5.55 -1.26 19.59
CA PHE A 403 4.31 -2.00 19.48
C PHE A 403 3.14 -1.09 19.86
N VAL A 404 2.14 -1.02 18.99
CA VAL A 404 0.84 -0.40 19.31
C VAL A 404 -0.14 -1.47 19.79
N LYS A 405 0.10 -2.72 19.39
CA LYS A 405 -0.64 -3.88 19.86
C LYS A 405 0.27 -5.14 19.86
N PRO A 406 0.36 -5.88 20.97
CA PRO A 406 -0.07 -5.48 22.32
C PRO A 406 0.77 -4.30 22.84
N LEU A 407 0.22 -3.51 23.76
CA LEU A 407 0.96 -2.43 24.43
C LEU A 407 1.79 -2.97 25.60
N ASP A 408 2.96 -2.36 25.81
CA ASP A 408 3.78 -2.63 26.99
C ASP A 408 3.14 -2.00 28.24
N ARG A 409 2.82 -2.83 29.23
CA ARG A 409 2.26 -2.35 30.50
C ARG A 409 3.22 -1.47 31.28
N ARG A 410 4.54 -1.58 31.07
CA ARG A 410 5.58 -0.74 31.70
C ARG A 410 5.47 0.74 31.32
N LEU A 411 4.75 1.07 30.25
CA LEU A 411 4.44 2.47 29.91
C LEU A 411 3.77 3.21 31.07
N ALA A 412 2.93 2.51 31.85
CA ALA A 412 2.35 3.03 33.08
C ALA A 412 3.40 3.43 34.12
N ASP A 413 4.42 2.60 34.32
CA ASP A 413 5.44 2.81 35.34
C ASP A 413 6.32 4.01 35.01
N TYR A 414 6.73 4.14 33.74
CA TYR A 414 7.44 5.34 33.26
C TYR A 414 6.58 6.60 33.43
N SER A 415 5.28 6.49 33.18
CA SER A 415 4.36 7.62 33.22
C SER A 415 4.01 8.08 34.63
N ARG A 416 3.91 7.16 35.59
CA ARG A 416 3.72 7.49 37.01
C ARG A 416 4.91 8.23 37.61
N LYS A 417 6.13 7.86 37.22
CA LYS A 417 7.36 8.51 37.72
C LYS A 417 7.42 10.00 37.38
N THR A 418 6.91 10.39 36.22
CA THR A 418 7.00 11.78 35.71
C THR A 418 5.69 12.55 35.89
N GLY A 419 4.55 11.86 36.01
CA GLY A 419 3.22 12.45 36.18
C GLY A 419 2.66 13.19 34.95
N LYS A 420 3.46 13.32 33.88
CA LYS A 420 3.10 13.98 32.61
C LYS A 420 3.56 13.11 31.45
N VAL A 421 2.72 12.97 30.45
CA VAL A 421 2.98 12.16 29.26
C VAL A 421 2.63 12.93 28.01
N LEU A 422 3.54 12.90 27.04
CA LEU A 422 3.24 13.26 25.66
C LEU A 422 3.39 12.01 24.79
N VAL A 423 2.28 11.59 24.18
CA VAL A 423 2.28 10.49 23.19
C VAL A 423 2.40 11.09 21.80
N VAL A 424 3.38 10.64 21.02
CA VAL A 424 3.69 11.18 19.68
C VAL A 424 3.63 10.08 18.63
N GLU A 425 2.74 10.24 17.65
CA GLU A 425 2.53 9.28 16.56
C GLU A 425 2.34 9.98 15.21
N GLU A 426 2.77 9.35 14.12
CA GLU A 426 2.50 9.83 12.75
C GLU A 426 1.27 9.10 12.16
N ASN A 427 0.17 9.12 12.90
CA ASN A 427 -1.13 8.54 12.57
C ASN A 427 -2.21 9.49 13.08
N ILE A 428 -3.46 9.34 12.59
CA ILE A 428 -4.58 10.10 13.14
C ILE A 428 -4.70 9.89 14.66
N GLN A 429 -4.94 10.97 15.41
CA GLN A 429 -5.02 10.89 16.87
C GLN A 429 -6.18 10.00 17.34
N GLN A 430 -7.28 10.00 16.59
CA GLN A 430 -8.50 9.24 16.85
C GLN A 430 -8.21 7.74 16.70
N GLY A 431 -8.27 7.01 17.83
CA GLY A 431 -8.09 5.56 17.87
C GLY A 431 -6.65 5.06 17.67
N GLY A 432 -5.68 5.97 17.46
CA GLY A 432 -4.25 5.67 17.36
C GLY A 432 -3.57 5.28 18.68
N LEU A 433 -2.24 5.35 18.73
CA LEU A 433 -1.43 5.02 19.91
C LEU A 433 -1.83 5.85 21.14
N GLY A 434 -2.07 7.15 20.96
CA GLY A 434 -2.49 8.03 22.05
C GLY A 434 -3.79 7.57 22.70
N SER A 435 -4.73 7.03 21.91
CA SER A 435 -5.98 6.46 22.44
C SER A 435 -5.71 5.14 23.16
N ALA A 436 -4.85 4.29 22.60
CA ALA A 436 -4.46 3.02 23.21
C ALA A 436 -3.75 3.18 24.57
N VAL A 437 -2.90 4.20 24.72
CA VAL A 437 -2.25 4.54 26.00
C VAL A 437 -3.29 5.02 27.03
N LEU A 438 -4.27 5.82 26.62
CA LEU A 438 -5.36 6.25 27.50
C LEU A 438 -6.23 5.06 27.95
N GLU A 439 -6.55 4.13 27.04
CA GLU A 439 -7.26 2.89 27.36
C GLU A 439 -6.47 2.07 28.39
N LEU A 440 -5.17 1.84 28.17
CA LEU A 440 -4.28 1.14 29.10
C LEU A 440 -4.27 1.79 30.49
N PHE A 441 -4.17 3.12 30.56
CA PHE A 441 -4.16 3.84 31.84
C PHE A 441 -5.50 3.71 32.56
N SER A 442 -6.61 3.81 31.83
CA SER A 442 -7.95 3.62 32.37
C SER A 442 -8.13 2.23 32.96
N ASP A 443 -7.75 1.19 32.21
CA ASP A 443 -7.84 -0.21 32.64
C ASP A 443 -6.95 -0.53 33.84
N MET A 444 -5.83 0.17 33.98
CA MET A 444 -4.91 0.07 35.12
C MET A 444 -5.28 0.99 36.30
N GLY A 445 -6.37 1.76 36.19
CA GLY A 445 -6.83 2.67 37.24
C GLY A 445 -5.92 3.90 37.46
N ILE A 446 -5.11 4.27 36.47
CA ILE A 446 -4.20 5.43 36.51
C ILE A 446 -5.00 6.69 36.20
N ARG A 447 -5.05 7.63 37.14
CA ARG A 447 -5.82 8.89 37.01
C ARG A 447 -4.99 10.14 37.31
N GLU A 448 -3.84 9.95 37.95
CA GLU A 448 -2.91 10.98 38.41
C GLU A 448 -1.97 11.51 37.32
N VAL A 449 -1.92 10.84 36.16
CA VAL A 449 -1.03 11.19 35.05
C VAL A 449 -1.74 12.11 34.06
N THR A 450 -1.16 13.28 33.79
CA THR A 450 -1.65 14.17 32.73
C THR A 450 -1.13 13.70 31.38
N VAL A 451 -2.04 13.35 30.46
CA VAL A 451 -1.68 12.86 29.13
C VAL A 451 -2.06 13.87 28.05
N LYS A 452 -1.12 14.18 27.16
CA LYS A 452 -1.37 14.89 25.90
C LYS A 452 -1.03 13.98 24.73
N ARG A 453 -1.86 14.04 23.69
CA ARG A 453 -1.65 13.32 22.43
C ARG A 453 -1.20 14.31 21.38
N LEU A 454 -0.24 13.91 20.55
CA LEU A 454 0.26 14.64 19.41
C LEU A 454 0.35 13.67 18.23
N GLY A 455 -0.41 13.97 17.18
CA GLY A 455 -0.51 13.14 16.00
C GLY A 455 -1.20 13.90 14.88
N LEU A 456 -1.58 13.20 13.81
CA LEU A 456 -2.27 13.81 12.69
C LEU A 456 -3.70 14.23 13.11
N PRO A 457 -4.16 15.43 12.68
CA PRO A 457 -5.48 15.94 13.04
C PRO A 457 -6.60 15.14 12.37
N ASP A 458 -7.84 15.36 12.84
CA ASP A 458 -9.06 14.82 12.24
C ASP A 458 -9.45 15.60 10.97
N SER A 459 -8.55 15.59 10.00
CA SER A 459 -8.69 16.28 8.72
C SER A 459 -7.73 15.70 7.69
N PHE A 460 -8.08 15.76 6.41
CA PHE A 460 -7.18 15.35 5.33
C PHE A 460 -6.06 16.36 5.10
N VAL A 461 -4.81 15.94 5.34
CA VAL A 461 -3.62 16.77 5.13
C VAL A 461 -3.30 16.91 3.64
N GLU A 462 -3.17 18.14 3.16
CA GLU A 462 -2.85 18.46 1.75
C GLU A 462 -1.45 17.99 1.32
N HIS A 463 -1.19 18.03 0.01
CA HIS A 463 0.12 17.70 -0.55
C HIS A 463 1.20 18.71 -0.15
N GLY A 464 2.44 18.25 -0.09
CA GLY A 464 3.63 19.09 0.05
C GLY A 464 4.82 18.32 0.61
N PRO A 465 5.98 18.97 0.82
CA PRO A 465 7.16 18.30 1.35
C PRO A 465 6.90 17.77 2.77
N VAL A 466 7.24 16.50 3.04
CA VAL A 466 6.94 15.82 4.31
C VAL A 466 7.43 16.62 5.53
N GLU A 467 8.64 17.19 5.47
CA GLU A 467 9.19 18.01 6.56
C GLU A 467 8.36 19.26 6.83
N VAL A 468 7.88 19.93 5.79
CA VAL A 468 7.02 21.13 5.91
C VAL A 468 5.65 20.74 6.48
N LEU A 469 5.10 19.60 6.06
CA LEU A 469 3.84 19.10 6.61
C LEU A 469 4.01 18.75 8.11
N LYS A 470 5.11 18.08 8.49
CA LYS A 470 5.41 17.75 9.89
C LYS A 470 5.58 19.00 10.76
N GLU A 471 6.29 20.01 10.28
CA GLU A 471 6.42 21.30 10.97
C GLU A 471 5.06 21.96 11.21
N LYS A 472 4.22 22.07 10.15
CA LYS A 472 2.87 22.65 10.26
C LYS A 472 1.98 21.92 11.25
N LEU A 473 2.15 20.61 11.35
CA LEU A 473 1.38 19.73 12.25
C LEU A 473 2.00 19.61 13.64
N GLY A 474 3.18 20.20 13.86
CA GLY A 474 3.92 20.14 15.12
C GLY A 474 4.51 18.76 15.43
N LEU A 475 4.71 17.91 14.41
CA LEU A 475 5.36 16.59 14.52
C LEU A 475 6.88 16.65 14.36
N ASP A 476 7.42 17.83 14.11
CA ASP A 476 8.84 18.10 14.14
C ASP A 476 9.34 18.32 15.58
N ARG A 477 10.65 18.44 15.75
CA ARG A 477 11.30 18.69 17.04
C ARG A 477 10.69 19.91 17.76
N ALA A 478 10.50 21.04 17.06
CA ALA A 478 10.01 22.27 17.68
C ALA A 478 8.55 22.14 18.14
N GLY A 479 7.70 21.53 17.31
CA GLY A 479 6.32 21.22 17.65
C GLY A 479 6.18 20.30 18.86
N ILE A 480 7.00 19.24 18.93
CA ILE A 480 7.04 18.32 20.07
C ILE A 480 7.45 19.04 21.35
N MET A 481 8.48 19.89 21.30
CA MET A 481 8.88 20.70 22.47
C MET A 481 7.76 21.64 22.91
N LYS A 482 7.09 22.31 21.97
CA LYS A 482 5.95 23.18 22.29
C LYS A 482 4.81 22.40 22.95
N ALA A 483 4.48 21.23 22.44
CA ALA A 483 3.46 20.35 23.02
C ALA A 483 3.87 19.86 24.42
N ALA A 484 5.13 19.46 24.61
CA ALA A 484 5.68 19.03 25.89
C ALA A 484 5.63 20.14 26.95
N LYS A 485 6.11 21.34 26.63
CA LYS A 485 6.12 22.49 27.56
C LYS A 485 4.71 22.89 28.01
N SER A 486 3.71 22.74 27.13
CA SER A 486 2.32 23.05 27.50
C SER A 486 1.74 22.18 28.62
N LEU A 487 2.36 21.03 28.94
CA LEU A 487 1.98 20.19 30.08
C LEU A 487 2.47 20.76 31.43
N PHE A 488 3.40 21.72 31.42
CA PHE A 488 3.93 22.37 32.63
C PHE A 488 3.29 23.72 32.92
N THR A 489 2.64 24.31 31.92
CA THR A 489 1.98 25.63 32.03
C THR A 489 0.53 25.54 32.51
N VAL A 490 0.09 24.39 33.00
CA VAL A 490 -1.28 24.21 33.54
C VAL A 490 -1.30 24.75 34.97
N GLY A 491 -1.68 26.01 35.10
CA GLY A 491 -2.06 26.72 36.31
C GLY A 491 -3.30 27.56 36.03
#